data_AF-A0AB34FQC3-F1
#
_entry.id   AF-A0AB34FQC3-F1
#
_cell.length_a   1.000
_cell.length_b   1.000
_cell.length_c   1.000
_cell.angle_alpha   90.00
_cell.angle_beta   90.00
_cell.angle_gamma   90.00
#
_symmetry.space_group_name_H-M   'P 1'
#
loop_
_entity.id
_entity.type
_entity.pdbx_description
1 polymer ?
#
loop_
_entity_poly.entity_id
_entity_poly.type
_entity_poly.pdbx_seq_one_letter_code
_entity_poly.pdbx_strand_id
1 'polypeptide(L)'
;MSNDSSSPPHDDCRNTRGDPTTIPVFSPERVQSILDARRQHPTPFLSLFWLDPAKYYCAAITIGLEAFQTQVPSRALTSDEIGAVTDHIGTYVNTVLASRPVGMAVALFLAWRGRASFRFPFWQPKWVNTSPDVFPSIARPLLSGKTARFAWHSSRLVTYGVLCEGVVPFSVAVYAQVRCHSGISSDPRMQEAFRVSAPYIDPLKNIGKR
;
A
#
# COMPACT_ATOMS: atom_id res chain seq x y z
N MET A 1 -0.94 31.54 48.09
CA MET A 1 -0.41 30.18 47.81
C MET A 1 -1.63 29.29 47.68
N SER A 2 -2.09 29.11 46.45
CA SER A 2 -3.31 28.35 46.14
C SER A 2 -2.93 27.22 45.20
N ASN A 3 -3.14 25.99 45.66
CA ASN A 3 -2.97 24.76 44.92
C ASN A 3 -4.09 24.63 43.89
N ASP A 4 -3.76 24.56 42.60
CA ASP A 4 -4.68 24.07 41.57
C ASP A 4 -4.23 22.68 41.11
N SER A 5 -4.95 21.68 41.61
CA SER A 5 -4.89 20.29 41.18
C SER A 5 -5.42 20.18 39.75
N SER A 6 -4.55 19.85 38.81
CA SER A 6 -4.93 19.52 37.43
C SER A 6 -5.63 18.15 37.42
N SER A 7 -6.96 18.14 37.27
CA SER A 7 -7.76 16.94 37.04
C SER A 7 -7.41 16.30 35.69
N PRO A 8 -7.39 14.95 35.58
CA PRO A 8 -7.23 14.26 34.31
C PRO A 8 -8.49 14.42 33.44
N PRO A 9 -8.37 14.30 32.10
CA PRO A 9 -9.49 14.47 31.19
C PRO A 9 -10.55 13.41 31.45
N HIS A 10 -11.78 13.88 31.62
CA HIS A 10 -12.97 13.07 31.83
C HIS A 10 -13.17 12.09 30.67
N ASP A 11 -13.24 10.81 31.00
CA ASP A 11 -13.85 9.78 30.15
C ASP A 11 -15.31 10.17 29.88
N ASP A 12 -15.59 10.64 28.67
CA ASP A 12 -16.94 10.84 28.16
C ASP A 12 -17.57 9.48 27.77
N CYS A 13 -17.75 8.63 28.78
CA CYS A 13 -18.60 7.45 28.70
C CYS A 13 -20.06 7.90 28.87
N ARG A 14 -20.64 8.59 27.87
CA ARG A 14 -22.09 8.84 27.88
C ARG A 14 -22.72 8.71 26.49
N ASN A 15 -23.42 7.59 26.37
CA ASN A 15 -24.71 7.46 25.68
C ASN A 15 -24.68 7.18 24.16
N THR A 16 -24.31 5.96 23.80
CA THR A 16 -25.11 5.20 22.81
C THR A 16 -25.61 3.93 23.47
N ARG A 17 -26.86 3.95 23.94
CA ARG A 17 -27.61 2.74 24.26
C ARG A 17 -28.00 2.07 22.93
N GLY A 18 -26.99 1.55 22.23
CA GLY A 18 -27.18 0.65 21.10
C GLY A 18 -27.64 -0.70 21.64
N ASP A 19 -28.52 -1.36 20.91
CA ASP A 19 -28.90 -2.74 21.13
C ASP A 19 -27.63 -3.60 21.38
N PRO A 20 -27.52 -4.41 22.44
CA PRO A 20 -26.31 -5.21 22.73
C PRO A 20 -25.94 -6.20 21.61
N THR A 21 -26.82 -6.37 20.62
CA THR A 21 -26.63 -7.14 19.39
C THR A 21 -26.05 -6.34 18.22
N THR A 22 -25.92 -5.02 18.32
CA THR A 22 -25.40 -4.19 17.21
C THR A 22 -23.88 -4.26 17.15
N ILE A 23 -23.37 -4.91 16.11
CA ILE A 23 -21.96 -4.91 15.77
C ILE A 23 -21.53 -3.45 15.52
N PRO A 24 -20.50 -2.93 16.21
CA PRO A 24 -20.13 -1.54 16.08
C PRO A 24 -19.51 -1.28 14.70
N VAL A 25 -20.12 -0.36 13.94
CA VAL A 25 -19.60 0.09 12.65
C VAL A 25 -18.25 0.77 12.87
N PHE A 26 -17.27 0.47 12.00
CA PHE A 26 -15.96 1.14 12.03
C PHE A 26 -16.07 2.50 11.33
N SER A 27 -16.33 3.56 12.09
CA SER A 27 -16.25 4.92 11.53
C SER A 27 -14.78 5.31 11.28
N PRO A 28 -14.51 6.17 10.26
CA PRO A 28 -13.16 6.68 10.03
C PRO A 28 -12.53 7.37 11.24
N GLU A 29 -13.33 8.04 12.07
CA GLU A 29 -12.89 8.71 13.30
C GLU A 29 -12.43 7.70 14.37
N ARG A 30 -13.15 6.59 14.53
CA ARG A 30 -12.77 5.50 15.44
C ARG A 30 -11.48 4.83 14.98
N VAL A 31 -11.32 4.64 13.67
CA VAL A 31 -10.07 4.08 13.12
C VAL A 31 -8.93 5.06 13.33
N GLN A 32 -9.15 6.35 13.12
CA GLN A 32 -8.13 7.37 13.37
C GLN A 32 -7.68 7.39 14.84
N SER A 33 -8.60 7.31 15.79
CA SER A 33 -8.22 7.27 17.22
C SER A 33 -7.45 6.01 17.60
N ILE A 34 -7.77 4.85 17.01
CA ILE A 34 -6.99 3.62 17.17
C ILE A 34 -5.57 3.78 16.61
N LEU A 35 -5.44 4.43 15.44
CA LEU A 35 -4.15 4.69 14.81
C LEU A 35 -3.28 5.63 15.65
N ASP A 36 -3.88 6.72 16.14
CA ASP A 36 -3.19 7.70 16.98
C ASP A 36 -2.74 7.07 18.30
N ALA A 37 -3.59 6.26 18.94
CA ALA A 37 -3.24 5.50 20.15
C ALA A 37 -2.08 4.52 19.91
N ARG A 38 -1.96 3.98 18.69
CA ARG A 38 -0.90 3.04 18.28
C ARG A 38 0.32 3.71 17.68
N ARG A 39 0.32 5.05 17.54
CA ARG A 39 1.36 5.83 16.84
C ARG A 39 1.63 5.31 15.42
N GLN A 40 0.58 4.82 14.76
CA GLN A 40 0.67 4.28 13.41
C GLN A 40 0.33 5.38 12.41
N HIS A 41 1.36 5.83 11.70
CA HIS A 41 1.23 6.86 10.68
C HIS A 41 1.99 6.44 9.42
N PRO A 42 1.52 6.84 8.23
CA PRO A 42 2.30 6.67 7.01
C PRO A 42 3.64 7.41 7.16
N THR A 43 4.73 6.81 6.66
CA THR A 43 6.04 7.45 6.76
C THR A 43 6.05 8.82 6.04
N PRO A 44 6.58 9.90 6.65
CA PRO A 44 6.40 11.27 6.15
C PRO A 44 6.85 11.48 4.70
N PHE A 45 7.92 10.81 4.27
CA PHE A 45 8.45 10.94 2.91
C PHE A 45 7.50 10.39 1.83
N LEU A 46 6.51 9.57 2.18
CA LEU A 46 5.53 9.04 1.22
C LEU A 46 4.55 10.10 0.73
N SER A 47 4.38 11.20 1.50
CA SER A 47 3.61 12.37 1.05
C SER A 47 4.17 13.02 -0.22
N LEU A 48 5.45 12.79 -0.54
CA LEU A 48 6.05 13.26 -1.78
C LEU A 48 5.51 12.51 -3.01
N PHE A 49 5.08 11.26 -2.83
CA PHE A 49 4.63 10.38 -3.91
C PHE A 49 3.11 10.22 -3.97
N TRP A 50 2.42 10.63 -2.91
CA TRP A 50 0.98 10.48 -2.73
C TRP A 50 0.42 11.78 -2.13
N LEU A 51 -0.66 12.34 -2.72
CA LEU A 51 -1.24 13.60 -2.24
C LEU A 51 -1.71 13.54 -0.78
N ASP A 52 -2.28 12.41 -0.35
CA ASP A 52 -2.79 12.24 1.01
C ASP A 52 -2.64 10.77 1.48
N PRO A 53 -1.43 10.36 1.90
CA PRO A 53 -1.19 8.97 2.31
C PRO A 53 -1.97 8.60 3.58
N ALA A 54 -2.35 9.56 4.42
CA ALA A 54 -3.12 9.30 5.64
C ALA A 54 -4.55 8.86 5.32
N LYS A 55 -5.21 9.50 4.34
CA LYS A 55 -6.54 9.06 3.88
C LYS A 55 -6.51 7.63 3.32
N TYR A 56 -5.53 7.30 2.49
CA TYR A 56 -5.37 5.94 1.96
C TYR A 56 -5.12 4.93 3.08
N TYR A 57 -4.31 5.29 4.06
CA TYR A 57 -4.00 4.45 5.21
C TYR A 57 -5.23 4.16 6.07
N CYS A 58 -5.98 5.20 6.45
CA CYS A 58 -7.22 5.05 7.22
C CYS A 58 -8.26 4.23 6.45
N ALA A 59 -8.51 4.55 5.17
CA ALA A 59 -9.50 3.84 4.35
C ALA A 59 -9.18 2.34 4.21
N ALA A 60 -7.92 1.98 3.96
CA ALA A 60 -7.52 0.58 3.81
C ALA A 60 -7.71 -0.23 5.10
N ILE A 61 -7.44 0.38 6.26
CA ILE A 61 -7.63 -0.25 7.56
C ILE A 61 -9.12 -0.39 7.89
N THR A 62 -9.93 0.64 7.61
CA THR A 62 -11.40 0.56 7.79
C THR A 62 -11.98 -0.58 6.97
N ILE A 63 -11.68 -0.65 5.67
CA ILE A 63 -12.14 -1.73 4.78
C ILE A 63 -11.68 -3.10 5.30
N GLY A 64 -10.44 -3.19 5.79
CA GLY A 64 -9.90 -4.42 6.37
C GLY A 64 -10.65 -4.88 7.61
N LEU A 65 -10.89 -3.97 8.56
CA LEU A 65 -11.62 -4.24 9.79
C LEU A 65 -13.07 -4.64 9.52
N GLU A 66 -13.74 -3.95 8.60
CA GLU A 66 -15.09 -4.31 8.14
C GLU A 66 -15.11 -5.72 7.53
N ALA A 67 -14.16 -6.02 6.63
CA ALA A 67 -14.04 -7.35 6.04
C ALA A 67 -13.84 -8.44 7.10
N PHE A 68 -12.98 -8.23 8.10
CA PHE A 68 -12.81 -9.18 9.21
C PHE A 68 -14.06 -9.33 10.07
N GLN A 69 -14.78 -8.24 10.32
CA GLN A 69 -16.00 -8.28 11.11
C GLN A 69 -17.10 -9.11 10.44
N THR A 70 -17.18 -9.11 9.11
CA THR A 70 -18.11 -9.99 8.38
C THR A 70 -17.79 -11.47 8.53
N GLN A 71 -16.53 -11.84 8.79
CA GLN A 71 -16.11 -13.22 9.00
C GLN A 71 -16.46 -13.74 10.40
N VAL A 72 -16.67 -12.84 11.37
CA VAL A 72 -17.05 -13.18 12.75
C VAL A 72 -18.43 -12.59 13.04
N PRO A 73 -19.51 -13.16 12.48
CA PRO A 73 -20.85 -12.59 12.61
C PRO A 73 -21.43 -12.74 14.03
N SER A 74 -20.86 -13.64 14.84
CA SER A 74 -21.39 -13.99 16.16
C SER A 74 -21.00 -13.02 17.27
N ARG A 75 -19.97 -12.19 17.09
CA ARG A 75 -19.54 -11.20 18.09
C ARG A 75 -18.80 -10.02 17.47
N ALA A 76 -18.75 -8.91 18.20
CA ALA A 76 -17.85 -7.81 17.88
C ALA A 76 -16.37 -8.24 18.03
N LEU A 77 -15.51 -7.69 17.16
CA LEU A 77 -14.07 -7.82 17.29
C LEU A 77 -13.57 -7.23 18.61
N THR A 78 -12.70 -7.96 19.29
CA THR A 78 -12.05 -7.52 20.53
C THR A 78 -10.97 -6.48 20.23
N SER A 79 -10.60 -5.67 21.23
CA SER A 79 -9.55 -4.65 21.09
C SER A 79 -8.21 -5.23 20.64
N ASP A 80 -7.89 -6.47 21.06
CA ASP A 80 -6.66 -7.16 20.68
C ASP A 80 -6.69 -7.62 19.21
N GLU A 81 -7.84 -8.08 18.72
CA GLU A 81 -8.04 -8.48 17.33
C GLU A 81 -8.04 -7.27 16.40
N ILE A 82 -8.75 -6.20 16.77
CA ILE A 82 -8.70 -4.91 16.05
C ILE A 82 -7.25 -4.46 15.96
N GLY A 83 -6.50 -4.59 17.06
CA GLY A 83 -5.09 -4.28 17.10
C GLY A 83 -4.24 -5.07 16.13
N ALA A 84 -4.37 -6.39 16.16
CA ALA A 84 -3.61 -7.28 15.29
C ALA A 84 -3.91 -7.01 13.80
N VAL A 85 -5.18 -6.84 13.44
CA VAL A 85 -5.58 -6.48 12.06
C VAL A 85 -4.98 -5.15 11.64
N THR A 86 -5.07 -4.14 12.51
CA THR A 86 -4.51 -2.80 12.23
C THR A 86 -3.00 -2.87 12.04
N ASP A 87 -2.27 -3.64 12.86
CA ASP A 87 -0.80 -3.77 12.78
C ASP A 87 -0.35 -4.42 11.45
N HIS A 88 -1.00 -5.53 11.05
CA HIS A 88 -0.65 -6.23 9.80
C HIS A 88 -1.07 -5.44 8.55
N ILE A 89 -2.28 -4.87 8.55
CA ILE A 89 -2.76 -4.05 7.42
C ILE A 89 -1.97 -2.75 7.33
N GLY A 90 -1.66 -2.12 8.46
CA GLY A 90 -0.83 -0.91 8.49
C GLY A 90 0.56 -1.15 7.89
N THR A 91 1.15 -2.32 8.16
CA THR A 91 2.42 -2.72 7.55
C THR A 91 2.27 -3.00 6.04
N TYR A 92 1.17 -3.63 5.63
CA TYR A 92 0.83 -3.84 4.23
C TYR A 92 0.73 -2.51 3.47
N VAL A 93 -0.06 -1.56 3.97
CA VAL A 93 -0.27 -0.27 3.30
C VAL A 93 1.04 0.50 3.19
N ASN A 94 1.86 0.54 4.25
CA ASN A 94 3.17 1.18 4.20
C ASN A 94 4.08 0.56 3.11
N THR A 95 4.05 -0.76 2.98
CA THR A 95 4.82 -1.47 1.95
C THR A 95 4.32 -1.14 0.54
N VAL A 96 3.00 -1.08 0.35
CA VAL A 96 2.37 -0.71 -0.93
C VAL A 96 2.64 0.75 -1.28
N LEU A 97 2.52 1.68 -0.34
CA LEU A 97 2.81 3.10 -0.60
C LEU A 97 4.29 3.31 -0.97
N ALA A 98 5.21 2.55 -0.36
CA ALA A 98 6.63 2.54 -0.69
C ALA A 98 6.94 1.95 -2.08
N SER A 99 5.97 1.30 -2.74
CA SER A 99 6.21 0.74 -4.08
C SER A 99 6.56 1.78 -5.14
N ARG A 100 5.97 2.98 -5.09
CA ARG A 100 6.24 4.07 -6.06
C ARG A 100 7.68 4.58 -5.99
N PRO A 101 8.23 4.98 -4.83
CA PRO A 101 9.64 5.37 -4.76
C PRO A 101 10.59 4.24 -5.15
N VAL A 102 10.26 2.99 -4.80
CA VAL A 102 11.03 1.81 -5.23
C VAL A 102 10.98 1.64 -6.75
N GLY A 103 9.82 1.76 -7.37
CA GLY A 103 9.64 1.69 -8.83
C GLY A 103 10.45 2.76 -9.56
N MET A 104 10.43 3.99 -9.06
CA MET A 104 11.22 5.09 -9.60
C MET A 104 12.73 4.84 -9.45
N ALA A 105 13.18 4.34 -8.29
CA ALA A 105 14.58 4.00 -8.06
C ALA A 105 15.05 2.88 -9.00
N VAL A 106 14.23 1.84 -9.21
CA VAL A 106 14.52 0.75 -10.15
C VAL A 106 14.58 1.26 -11.58
N ALA A 107 13.66 2.12 -12.00
CA ALA A 107 13.68 2.73 -13.34
C ALA A 107 14.94 3.57 -13.57
N LEU A 108 15.32 4.40 -12.60
CA LEU A 108 16.54 5.20 -12.64
C LEU A 108 17.78 4.32 -12.70
N PHE A 109 17.83 3.25 -11.90
CA PHE A 109 18.94 2.29 -11.91
C PHE A 109 19.07 1.59 -13.26
N LEU A 110 17.98 1.09 -13.84
CA LEU A 110 17.99 0.44 -15.15
C LEU A 110 18.39 1.40 -16.27
N ALA A 111 17.87 2.63 -16.23
CA ALA A 111 18.28 3.68 -17.15
C ALA A 111 19.77 4.02 -16.96
N TRP A 112 20.28 4.15 -15.73
CA TRP A 112 21.69 4.45 -15.50
C TRP A 112 22.59 3.31 -16.01
N ARG A 113 22.27 2.06 -15.68
CA ARG A 113 23.02 0.86 -16.09
C ARG A 113 23.16 0.73 -17.62
N GLY A 114 22.12 1.06 -18.37
CA GLY A 114 22.13 0.96 -19.84
C GLY A 114 22.72 2.17 -20.57
N ARG A 115 23.28 3.16 -19.86
CA ARG A 115 23.61 4.50 -20.42
C ARG A 115 24.69 4.45 -21.49
N ALA A 116 25.75 3.68 -21.28
CA ALA A 116 26.86 3.59 -22.22
C ALA A 116 26.44 3.02 -23.58
N SER A 117 25.49 2.08 -23.60
CA SER A 117 25.05 1.39 -24.81
C SER A 117 23.72 1.89 -25.37
N PHE A 118 23.15 2.97 -24.83
CA PHE A 118 21.83 3.50 -25.20
C PHE A 118 20.73 2.41 -25.24
N ARG A 119 20.79 1.43 -24.33
CA ARG A 119 19.92 0.26 -24.38
C ARG A 119 18.51 0.59 -23.88
N PHE A 120 17.53 0.39 -24.76
CA PHE A 120 16.11 0.44 -24.43
C PHE A 120 15.64 -0.92 -23.90
N PRO A 121 14.49 -0.97 -23.21
CA PRO A 121 13.85 -2.25 -22.93
C PRO A 121 13.50 -2.94 -24.25
N PHE A 122 13.93 -4.19 -24.41
CA PHE A 122 13.71 -5.05 -25.60
C PHE A 122 14.33 -4.57 -26.92
N TRP A 123 14.99 -3.42 -26.95
CA TRP A 123 15.60 -2.88 -28.16
C TRP A 123 16.96 -2.24 -27.86
N GLN A 124 17.93 -2.49 -28.72
CA GLN A 124 19.22 -1.84 -28.67
C GLN A 124 19.49 -1.17 -30.02
N PRO A 125 19.74 0.15 -30.06
CA PRO A 125 20.01 0.83 -31.31
C PRO A 125 21.31 0.28 -31.90
N LYS A 126 21.20 -0.36 -33.08
CA LYS A 126 22.33 -0.61 -33.96
C LYS A 126 22.52 0.69 -34.73
N TRP A 127 23.61 1.42 -34.49
CA TRP A 127 23.88 2.77 -35.05
C TRP A 127 24.10 2.81 -36.58
N VAL A 128 23.50 1.88 -37.31
CA VAL A 128 23.52 1.80 -38.76
C VAL A 128 22.48 2.77 -39.36
N ASN A 129 21.30 2.87 -38.77
CA ASN A 129 20.19 3.74 -39.23
C ASN A 129 19.84 4.86 -38.23
N THR A 130 20.46 4.83 -37.05
CA THR A 130 20.28 5.79 -35.96
C THR A 130 21.65 6.36 -35.60
N SER A 131 21.73 7.65 -35.22
CA SER A 131 22.96 8.28 -34.73
C SER A 131 22.69 8.89 -33.34
N PRO A 132 23.65 8.90 -32.40
CA PRO A 132 23.47 9.52 -31.08
C PRO A 132 23.15 11.02 -31.18
N ASP A 133 23.58 11.65 -32.26
CA ASP A 133 23.44 13.09 -32.51
C ASP A 133 22.17 13.45 -33.27
N VAL A 134 21.29 12.48 -33.55
CA VAL A 134 20.04 12.70 -34.29
C VAL A 134 18.91 11.91 -33.66
N PHE A 135 17.78 12.56 -33.37
CA PHE A 135 16.59 11.94 -32.79
C PHE A 135 15.36 12.24 -33.65
N PRO A 136 14.43 11.29 -33.87
CA PRO A 136 14.47 9.87 -33.50
C PRO A 136 15.21 8.96 -34.49
N SER A 137 15.47 9.41 -35.73
CA SER A 137 16.19 8.61 -36.74
C SER A 137 16.91 9.51 -37.75
N ILE A 138 17.92 8.96 -38.44
CA ILE A 138 18.68 9.71 -39.47
C ILE A 138 17.75 10.12 -40.64
N ALA A 139 16.77 9.29 -40.97
CA ALA A 139 15.81 9.56 -42.05
C ALA A 139 14.79 10.67 -41.72
N ARG A 140 14.53 10.92 -40.44
CA ARG A 140 13.62 11.96 -39.95
C ARG A 140 14.19 12.64 -38.71
N PRO A 141 15.19 13.53 -38.87
CA PRO A 141 15.79 14.26 -37.76
C PRO A 141 14.83 15.35 -37.26
N LEU A 142 14.30 15.18 -36.04
CA LEU A 142 13.54 16.24 -35.35
C LEU A 142 14.45 17.09 -34.46
N LEU A 143 15.47 16.47 -33.86
CA LEU A 143 16.44 17.12 -32.98
C LEU A 143 17.86 16.67 -33.34
N SER A 144 18.83 17.58 -33.20
CA SER A 144 20.23 17.34 -33.59
C SER A 144 21.23 17.79 -32.53
N GLY A 145 22.37 17.12 -32.46
CA GLY A 145 23.50 17.44 -31.57
C GLY A 145 23.24 17.08 -30.10
N LYS A 146 23.64 17.98 -29.18
CA LYS A 146 23.55 17.73 -27.72
C LYS A 146 22.11 17.51 -27.24
N THR A 147 21.14 18.19 -27.85
CA THR A 147 19.71 18.05 -27.52
C THR A 147 19.16 16.69 -27.96
N ALA A 148 19.65 16.12 -29.08
CA ALA A 148 19.29 14.77 -29.51
C ALA A 148 19.77 13.70 -28.52
N ARG A 149 21.01 13.82 -28.01
CA ARG A 149 21.52 12.91 -26.96
C ARG A 149 20.68 12.98 -25.68
N PHE A 150 20.29 14.19 -25.29
CA PHE A 150 19.39 14.38 -24.15
C PHE A 150 18.03 13.71 -24.41
N ALA A 151 17.43 13.92 -25.58
CA ALA A 151 16.17 13.29 -25.97
C ALA A 151 16.24 11.76 -25.97
N TRP A 152 17.33 11.16 -26.44
CA TRP A 152 17.57 9.71 -26.34
C TRP A 152 17.62 9.21 -24.90
N HIS A 153 18.28 9.94 -24.00
CA HIS A 153 18.34 9.54 -22.59
C HIS A 153 17.01 9.77 -21.85
N SER A 154 16.30 10.85 -22.17
CA SER A 154 14.99 11.17 -21.59
C SER A 154 13.91 10.19 -22.05
N SER A 155 13.83 9.91 -23.36
CA SER A 155 12.90 8.90 -23.89
C SER A 155 13.12 7.54 -23.25
N ARG A 156 14.38 7.14 -23.08
CA ARG A 156 14.74 5.90 -22.39
C ARG A 156 14.34 5.89 -20.92
N LEU A 157 14.55 7.00 -20.20
CA LEU A 157 14.09 7.11 -18.81
C LEU A 157 12.57 6.96 -18.72
N VAL A 158 11.83 7.59 -19.63
CA VAL A 158 10.38 7.44 -19.74
C VAL A 158 9.99 5.99 -20.03
N THR A 159 10.66 5.30 -20.96
CA THR A 159 10.33 3.90 -21.27
C THR A 159 10.57 2.97 -20.09
N TYR A 160 11.70 3.09 -19.39
CA TYR A 160 11.93 2.31 -18.17
C TYR A 160 10.95 2.70 -17.06
N GLY A 161 10.62 3.99 -16.92
CA GLY A 161 9.63 4.48 -15.96
C GLY A 161 8.27 3.83 -16.14
N VAL A 162 7.74 3.83 -17.36
CA VAL A 162 6.43 3.21 -17.67
C VAL A 162 6.44 1.70 -17.40
N LEU A 163 7.51 0.99 -17.79
CA LEU A 163 7.60 -0.45 -17.54
C LEU A 163 7.72 -0.78 -16.05
N CYS A 164 8.55 -0.04 -15.33
CA CYS A 164 8.74 -0.24 -13.90
C CYS A 164 7.48 0.10 -13.10
N GLU A 165 6.71 1.12 -13.51
CA GLU A 165 5.45 1.48 -12.83
C GLU A 165 4.35 0.42 -13.03
N GLY A 166 4.40 -0.37 -14.09
CA GLY A 166 3.52 -1.54 -14.24
C GLY A 166 3.96 -2.74 -13.39
N VAL A 167 5.26 -3.06 -13.40
CA VAL A 167 5.77 -4.32 -12.85
C VAL A 167 6.06 -4.23 -11.34
N VAL A 168 6.66 -3.13 -10.88
CA VAL A 168 7.15 -3.01 -9.50
C VAL A 168 6.00 -2.88 -8.50
N PRO A 169 5.03 -1.95 -8.66
CA PRO A 169 3.89 -1.84 -7.75
C PRO A 169 3.09 -3.13 -7.63
N PHE A 170 2.84 -3.82 -8.77
CA PHE A 170 2.15 -5.11 -8.77
C PHE A 170 2.92 -6.16 -7.95
N SER A 171 4.22 -6.31 -8.20
CA SER A 171 5.04 -7.31 -7.50
C SER A 171 5.13 -7.04 -6.00
N VAL A 172 5.29 -5.76 -5.61
CA VAL A 172 5.35 -5.35 -4.20
C VAL A 172 4.00 -5.54 -3.52
N ALA A 173 2.89 -5.22 -4.19
CA ALA A 173 1.54 -5.40 -3.65
C ALA A 173 1.23 -6.87 -3.38
N VAL A 174 1.54 -7.77 -4.34
CA VAL A 174 1.35 -9.22 -4.16
C VAL A 174 2.16 -9.73 -2.98
N TYR A 175 3.43 -9.36 -2.88
CA TYR A 175 4.28 -9.74 -1.75
C TYR A 175 3.71 -9.24 -0.41
N ALA A 176 3.34 -7.95 -0.35
CA ALA A 176 2.81 -7.34 0.86
C ALA A 176 1.49 -8.02 1.29
N GLN A 177 0.63 -8.36 0.33
CA GLN A 177 -0.64 -9.04 0.57
C GLN A 177 -0.43 -10.44 1.14
N VAL A 178 0.46 -11.23 0.55
CA VAL A 178 0.81 -12.58 1.06
C VAL A 178 1.37 -12.49 2.48
N ARG A 179 2.29 -11.54 2.72
CA ARG A 179 2.89 -11.31 4.04
C ARG A 179 1.84 -10.89 5.07
N CYS A 180 0.91 -10.01 4.69
CA CYS A 180 -0.20 -9.58 5.54
C CYS A 180 -1.11 -10.76 5.89
N HIS A 181 -1.57 -11.51 4.89
CA HIS A 181 -2.46 -12.64 5.12
C HIS A 181 -1.81 -13.75 5.95
N SER A 182 -0.55 -14.07 5.68
CA SER A 182 0.23 -15.01 6.49
C SER A 182 0.39 -14.50 7.92
N GLY A 183 0.72 -13.21 8.09
CA GLY A 183 0.87 -12.58 9.39
C GLY A 183 -0.41 -12.69 10.22
N ILE A 184 -1.54 -12.32 9.62
CA ILE A 184 -2.85 -12.40 10.25
C ILE A 184 -3.20 -13.85 10.60
N SER A 185 -3.03 -14.80 9.68
CA SER A 185 -3.38 -16.21 9.92
C SER A 185 -2.52 -16.85 11.01
N SER A 186 -1.27 -16.41 11.14
CA SER A 186 -0.33 -16.89 12.16
C SER A 186 -0.43 -16.17 13.50
N ASP A 187 -1.19 -15.07 13.60
CA ASP A 187 -1.23 -14.25 14.80
C ASP A 187 -1.96 -14.98 15.94
N PRO A 188 -1.33 -15.15 17.13
CA PRO A 188 -1.98 -15.77 18.28
C PRO A 188 -3.27 -15.07 18.70
N ARG A 189 -3.35 -13.74 18.53
CA ARG A 189 -4.50 -12.92 18.95
C ARG A 189 -5.74 -13.18 18.10
N MET A 190 -5.58 -13.70 16.88
CA MET A 190 -6.68 -13.94 15.95
C MET A 190 -7.13 -15.40 15.87
N GLN A 191 -6.46 -16.32 16.58
CA GLN A 191 -6.84 -17.74 16.58
C GLN A 191 -8.27 -17.96 17.07
N GLU A 192 -8.72 -17.18 18.05
CA GLU A 192 -10.09 -17.28 18.55
C GLU A 192 -11.11 -16.79 17.53
N ALA A 193 -10.85 -15.69 16.81
CA ALA A 193 -11.69 -15.25 15.70
C ALA A 193 -11.80 -16.33 14.61
N PHE A 194 -10.68 -16.99 14.25
CA PHE A 194 -10.69 -18.07 13.27
C PHE A 194 -11.43 -19.32 13.74
N ARG A 195 -11.30 -19.67 15.02
CA ARG A 195 -12.04 -20.78 15.61
C ARG A 195 -13.55 -20.55 15.55
N VAL A 196 -13.98 -19.32 15.82
CA VAL A 196 -15.40 -18.93 15.80
C VAL A 196 -15.95 -18.87 14.36
N SER A 197 -15.13 -18.48 13.37
CA SER A 197 -15.55 -18.39 11.97
C SER A 197 -15.52 -19.73 11.22
N ALA A 198 -14.70 -20.70 11.65
CA ALA A 198 -14.56 -22.03 11.04
C ALA A 198 -15.89 -22.74 10.67
N PRO A 199 -16.89 -22.85 11.56
CA PRO A 199 -18.15 -23.54 11.25
C PRO A 199 -18.97 -22.85 10.15
N TYR A 200 -18.74 -21.57 9.88
CA TYR A 200 -19.40 -20.82 8.80
C TYR A 200 -18.71 -21.04 7.43
N ILE A 201 -17.42 -21.39 7.43
CA ILE A 201 -16.62 -21.59 6.21
C ILE A 201 -16.76 -23.01 5.65
N ASP A 202 -16.88 -24.01 6.52
CA ASP A 202 -16.93 -25.42 6.11
C ASP A 202 -18.11 -25.78 5.18
N PRO A 203 -19.33 -25.25 5.37
CA PRO A 203 -20.43 -25.45 4.42
C PRO A 203 -20.13 -24.87 3.03
N LEU A 204 -19.46 -23.70 2.96
CA LEU A 204 -19.13 -23.03 1.71
C LEU A 204 -18.13 -23.84 0.87
N LYS A 205 -17.15 -24.49 1.51
CA LYS A 205 -16.19 -25.38 0.82
C LYS A 205 -16.86 -26.57 0.14
N ASN A 206 -18.00 -27.03 0.67
CA ASN A 206 -18.72 -28.18 0.13
C ASN A 206 -19.67 -27.82 -1.02
N ILE A 207 -20.03 -26.54 -1.19
CA ILE A 207 -20.87 -26.07 -2.29
C ILE A 207 -20.08 -26.06 -3.62
N GLY A 208 -18.78 -25.76 -3.60
CA GLY A 208 -17.93 -25.76 -4.80
C GLY A 208 -17.47 -27.13 -5.30
N LYS A 209 -17.91 -28.22 -4.67
CA LYS A 209 -17.56 -29.61 -5.04
C LYS A 209 -18.72 -30.41 -5.67
N ARG A 210 -19.87 -29.77 -5.92
CA ARG A 210 -21.00 -30.37 -6.64
C ARG A 210 -21.02 -29.98 -8.10
#